data_AF-A0A962QHC7-F1
#
_entry.id   AF-A0A962QHC7-F1
#
_cell.length_a   1.000
_cell.length_b   1.000
_cell.length_c   1.000
_cell.angle_alpha   90.00
_cell.angle_beta   90.00
_cell.angle_gamma   90.00
#
_symmetry.space_group_name_H-M   'P 1'
#
loop_
_entity.id
_entity.type
_entity.pdbx_description
1 polymer ?
#
loop_
_entity_poly.entity_id
_entity_poly.type
_entity_poly.pdbx_seq_one_letter_code
_entity_poly.pdbx_strand_id
1 'polypeptide(L)' 'MISQQARRERLAKANKAIEIIASYGRRFFYDRKTDHVARIEMDERGRLWWIDEYSFARIYMHNPGRWRGFTHG' A
#
# COMPACT_ATOMS: atom_id res chain seq x y z
N MET A 1 -6.52 -16.74 -16.86
CA MET A 1 -6.35 -16.48 -15.41
C MET A 1 -4.91 -16.05 -15.15
N ILE A 2 -4.68 -14.95 -14.43
CA ILE A 2 -3.32 -14.55 -14.01
C ILE A 2 -2.88 -15.49 -12.87
N SER A 3 -1.66 -16.04 -12.94
CA SER A 3 -1.14 -16.92 -11.91
C SER A 3 -0.91 -16.18 -10.58
N GLN A 4 -0.95 -16.91 -9.45
CA GLN A 4 -0.63 -16.33 -8.15
C GLN A 4 0.77 -15.70 -8.13
N GLN A 5 1.73 -16.29 -8.85
CA GLN A 5 3.07 -15.75 -9.00
C GLN A 5 3.06 -14.38 -9.68
N ALA A 6 2.38 -14.24 -10.81
CA ALA A 6 2.28 -12.96 -11.52
C ALA A 6 1.57 -11.88 -10.68
N ARG A 7 0.62 -12.26 -9.81
CA ARG A 7 0.00 -11.31 -8.84
C ARG A 7 1.01 -10.83 -7.80
N ARG A 8 1.85 -11.73 -7.26
CA ARG A 8 2.92 -11.37 -6.31
C ARG A 8 3.98 -10.48 -6.93
N GLU A 9 4.36 -10.73 -8.19
CA GLU A 9 5.29 -9.86 -8.91
C GLU A 9 4.73 -8.46 -9.14
N ARG A 10 3.44 -8.35 -9.50
CA ARG A 10 2.77 -7.04 -9.62
C ARG A 10 2.71 -6.31 -8.29
N LEU A 11 2.43 -7.03 -7.20
CA LEU A 11 2.46 -6.47 -5.85
C LEU A 11 3.85 -5.93 -5.50
N ALA A 12 4.91 -6.71 -5.75
CA ALA A 12 6.29 -6.29 -5.48
C ALA A 12 6.65 -5.02 -6.28
N LYS A 13 6.27 -4.96 -7.56
CA LYS A 13 6.48 -3.77 -8.40
C LYS A 13 5.71 -2.55 -7.87
N ALA A 14 4.46 -2.73 -7.41
CA ALA A 14 3.67 -1.67 -6.82
C ALA A 14 4.32 -1.12 -5.54
N ASN A 15 4.73 -2.00 -4.62
CA ASN A 15 5.45 -1.59 -3.42
C ASN A 15 6.76 -0.88 -3.74
N LYS A 16 7.48 -1.31 -4.79
CA LYS A 16 8.69 -0.61 -5.22
C LYS A 16 8.42 0.81 -5.71
N ALA A 17 7.34 1.01 -6.45
CA ALA A 17 6.92 2.35 -6.87
C ALA A 17 6.55 3.23 -5.67
N ILE A 18 5.85 2.67 -4.67
CA ILE A 18 5.51 3.37 -3.43
C ILE A 18 6.79 3.82 -2.70
N GLU A 19 7.78 2.93 -2.53
CA GLU A 19 9.08 3.27 -1.93
C GLU A 19 9.79 4.43 -2.66
N ILE A 20 9.81 4.39 -4.00
CA ILE A 20 10.44 5.45 -4.79
C ILE A 20 9.73 6.78 -4.51
N ILE A 21 8.41 6.83 -4.62
CA ILE A 21 7.63 8.06 -4.36
C ILE A 21 7.81 8.54 -2.91
N ALA A 22 7.88 7.61 -1.95
CA ALA A 22 8.13 7.90 -0.54
C ALA A 22 9.51 8.53 -0.29
N SER A 23 10.51 8.19 -1.10
CA SER A 23 11.88 8.69 -0.94
C SER A 23 12.15 10.07 -1.54
N TYR A 24 11.31 10.54 -2.48
CA TYR A 24 11.54 11.78 -3.22
C TYR A 24 10.46 12.84 -3.02
N GLY A 25 10.84 14.11 -3.18
CA GLY A 25 9.93 15.25 -3.18
C GLY A 25 9.14 15.41 -1.87
N ARG A 26 7.82 15.47 -1.97
CA ARG A 26 6.90 15.60 -0.82
C ARG A 26 6.83 14.36 0.06
N ARG A 27 7.39 13.22 -0.38
CA ARG A 27 7.42 11.95 0.36
C ARG A 27 6.02 11.47 0.78
N PHE A 28 5.10 11.43 -0.18
CA PHE A 28 3.65 11.20 0.03
C PHE A 28 3.25 9.94 0.79
N PHE A 29 4.11 8.91 0.78
CA PHE A 29 3.85 7.63 1.42
C PHE A 29 4.85 7.36 2.55
N TYR A 30 5.46 8.42 3.10
CA TYR A 30 6.40 8.32 4.19
C TYR A 30 6.04 9.32 5.27
N ASP A 31 5.93 8.84 6.50
CA ASP A 31 5.73 9.68 7.66
C ASP A 31 7.04 9.86 8.42
N ARG A 32 7.39 11.12 8.67
CA ARG A 32 8.62 11.48 9.39
C ARG A 32 8.55 11.16 10.88
N LYS A 33 7.36 11.08 11.47
CA LYS A 33 7.21 10.86 12.91
C LYS A 33 7.33 9.38 13.26
N THR A 34 6.74 8.52 12.45
CA THR A 34 6.82 7.07 12.61
C THR A 34 8.07 6.50 11.94
N ASP A 35 8.66 7.20 10.97
CA ASP A 35 9.74 6.70 10.11
C ASP A 35 9.33 5.45 9.28
N HIS A 36 8.08 5.41 8.84
CA HIS A 36 7.53 4.30 8.07
C HIS A 36 7.12 4.72 6.66
N VAL A 37 7.12 3.73 5.77
CA VAL A 37 6.62 3.84 4.39
C VAL A 37 5.35 3.03 4.23
N ALA A 38 4.36 3.58 3.54
CA ALA A 38 3.11 2.90 3.26
C ALA A 38 3.37 1.69 2.37
N ARG A 39 2.55 0.65 2.48
CA ARG A 39 2.75 -0.55 1.65
C ARG A 39 1.46 -1.28 1.39
N ILE A 40 1.47 -2.10 0.35
CA ILE A 40 0.38 -3.01 0.05
C ILE A 40 0.77 -4.41 0.52
N GLU A 41 -0.15 -5.06 1.23
CA GLU A 41 -0.06 -6.45 1.64
C GLU A 41 -1.14 -7.28 0.94
N MET A 42 -0.83 -8.55 0.70
CA MET A 42 -1.78 -9.53 0.18
C MET A 42 -2.02 -10.61 1.22
N ASP A 43 -3.28 -10.86 1.56
CA ASP A 43 -3.64 -11.93 2.48
C ASP A 43 -3.64 -13.32 1.79
N GLU A 44 -3.87 -14.36 2.59
CA GLU A 44 -3.93 -15.76 2.14
C GLU A 44 -5.02 -16.01 1.09
N ARG A 45 -6.09 -15.18 1.09
CA ARG A 45 -7.20 -15.25 0.13
C ARG A 45 -6.90 -14.43 -1.13
N GLY A 46 -5.71 -13.82 -1.23
CA GLY A 46 -5.30 -12.99 -2.35
C GLY A 46 -5.95 -11.61 -2.37
N ARG A 47 -6.56 -11.16 -1.28
CA ARG A 47 -7.09 -9.79 -1.16
C ARG A 47 -5.98 -8.82 -0.79
N LEU A 48 -6.14 -7.58 -1.26
CA LEU A 48 -5.15 -6.53 -1.12
C LEU A 48 -5.56 -5.55 -0.04
N TRP A 49 -4.57 -5.17 0.75
CA TRP A 49 -4.71 -4.28 1.90
C TRP A 49 -3.65 -3.20 1.81
N TRP A 50 -4.06 -1.94 1.95
CA TRP A 50 -3.14 -0.82 2.12
C TRP A 50 -2.81 -0.67 3.59
N ILE A 51 -1.53 -0.57 3.91
CA ILE A 51 -1.02 -0.28 5.25
C ILE A 51 -0.57 1.17 5.25
N ASP A 52 -1.31 1.98 6.01
CA ASP A 52 -1.06 3.40 6.18
C ASP A 52 0.21 3.64 7.00
N GLU A 53 1.09 4.54 6.58
CA GLU A 53 2.36 4.78 7.26
C GLU A 53 2.24 5.65 8.52
N TYR A 54 1.18 6.44 8.61
CA TYR A 54 0.92 7.33 9.74
C TYR A 54 0.17 6.61 10.86
N SER A 55 -0.92 5.91 10.51
CA SER A 55 -1.82 5.27 11.47
C SER A 55 -1.65 3.76 11.59
N PHE A 56 -0.88 3.12 10.71
CA PHE A 56 -0.79 1.66 10.57
C PHE A 56 -2.13 0.99 10.28
N ALA A 57 -3.13 1.76 9.86
CA ALA A 57 -4.43 1.24 9.51
C ALA A 57 -4.31 0.27 8.33
N ARG A 58 -4.96 -0.89 8.48
CA ARG A 58 -5.05 -1.91 7.44
C ARG A 58 -6.35 -1.72 6.65
N ILE A 59 -6.24 -1.15 5.47
CA ILE A 59 -7.34 -0.62 4.66
C ILE A 59 -7.65 -1.55 3.49
N TYR A 60 -8.90 -1.98 3.38
CA TYR A 60 -9.33 -2.93 2.35
C TYR A 60 -9.50 -2.25 0.97
N MET A 61 -8.69 -2.66 -0.02
CA MET A 61 -8.62 -1.98 -1.32
C MET A 61 -9.69 -2.44 -2.34
N HIS A 62 -10.42 -3.51 -2.06
CA HIS A 62 -11.45 -4.02 -2.98
C HIS A 62 -12.83 -3.39 -2.74
N ASN A 63 -12.95 -2.48 -1.78
CA ASN A 63 -14.20 -1.76 -1.57
C ASN A 63 -14.30 -0.62 -2.60
N PRO A 64 -15.33 -0.62 -3.49
CA PRO A 64 -15.57 0.51 -4.36
C PRO A 64 -15.99 1.75 -3.55
N GLY A 65 -15.48 2.92 -3.92
CA GLY A 65 -15.78 4.18 -3.24
C GLY A 65 -14.76 4.56 -2.17
N ARG A 66 -15.23 4.91 -0.97
CA ARG A 66 -14.36 5.44 0.09
C ARG A 66 -13.63 4.31 0.82
N TRP A 67 -12.31 4.41 0.86
CA TRP A 67 -11.46 3.54 1.67
C TRP A 67 -11.50 4.02 3.12
N ARG A 68 -12.15 3.24 4.00
CA ARG A 68 -12.25 3.58 5.42
C ARG A 68 -10.87 3.58 6.05
N GLY A 69 -10.52 4.68 6.72
CA GLY A 69 -9.21 4.87 7.34
C GLY A 69 -8.15 5.42 6.40
N PHE A 70 -8.45 5.64 5.10
CA PHE A 70 -7.51 6.26 4.19
C PHE A 70 -7.56 7.78 4.38
N THR A 71 -6.46 8.34 4.89
CA THR A 71 -6.34 9.76 5.24
C THR A 71 -5.55 10.57 4.23
N HIS A 72 -5.05 9.94 3.17
CA HIS A 72 -4.16 10.57 2.20
C HIS A 72 -4.98 11.22 1.09
N GLY A 73 -4.64 12.48 0.79
CA GLY A 73 -5.28 13.34 -0.20
C GLY A 73 -4.57 14.67 -0.28
#